data_AF-A1RUL7-F1
#
_entry.id   AF-A1RUL7-F1
#
_cell.length_a   1.000
_cell.length_b   1.000
_cell.length_c   1.000
_cell.angle_alpha   90.00
_cell.angle_beta   90.00
_cell.angle_gamma   90.00
#
_symmetry.space_group_name_H-M   'P 1'
#
loop_
_entity.id
_entity.type
_entity.pdbx_description
1 polymer ?
#
loop_
_entity_poly.entity_id
_entity_poly.type
_entity_poly.pdbx_seq_one_letter_code
_entity_poly.pdbx_strand_id
1 'polypeptide(L)'
;MIKCLYIYIQSNLKNPHLQYGMPLAVGLRLVALRARALRLGVWRLVSPTARALIEAAILFLRRGGRIKSQTLLAALQRAMDEVMQLVTPLRLKAIALGRAAARERGVEVDEERALALGLQILNTPGRWRPRIAAWPLP
;
A
#
# COMPACT_ATOMS: atom_id res chain seq x y z
N MET A 1 7.77 2.38 -15.65
CA MET A 1 8.04 3.26 -14.48
C MET A 1 7.19 2.94 -13.23
N ILE A 2 5.95 2.43 -13.37
CA ILE A 2 5.02 2.14 -12.25
C ILE A 2 5.44 0.95 -11.35
N LYS A 3 6.06 -0.10 -11.91
CA LYS A 3 6.56 -1.26 -11.15
C LYS A 3 7.71 -0.91 -10.20
N CYS A 4 8.54 0.07 -10.55
CA CYS A 4 9.77 0.38 -9.80
C CYS A 4 9.48 1.06 -8.46
N LEU A 5 8.51 2.00 -8.43
CA LEU A 5 8.11 2.69 -7.19
C LEU A 5 7.40 1.74 -6.21
N TYR A 6 6.58 0.83 -6.73
CA TYR A 6 5.81 -0.13 -5.92
C TYR A 6 6.68 -1.22 -5.30
N ILE A 7 7.61 -1.79 -6.08
CA ILE A 7 8.56 -2.80 -5.58
C ILE A 7 9.53 -2.16 -4.58
N TYR A 8 10.06 -0.96 -4.86
CA TYR A 8 11.01 -0.29 -3.98
C TYR A 8 10.40 0.07 -2.60
N ILE A 9 9.13 0.51 -2.54
CA ILE A 9 8.44 0.84 -1.27
C ILE A 9 8.26 -0.44 -0.44
N GLN A 10 7.86 -1.55 -1.05
CA GLN A 10 7.67 -2.83 -0.37
C GLN A 10 9.00 -3.47 0.09
N SER A 11 10.07 -3.33 -0.70
CA SER A 11 11.40 -3.89 -0.38
C SER A 11 12.13 -3.16 0.75
N ASN A 12 11.97 -1.83 0.89
CA ASN A 12 12.61 -1.06 1.96
C ASN A 12 11.88 -1.16 3.31
N LEU A 13 10.60 -1.53 3.32
CA LEU A 13 9.80 -1.64 4.55
C LEU A 13 9.93 -3.01 5.24
N LYS A 14 10.46 -4.03 4.56
CA LYS A 14 10.62 -5.39 5.11
C LYS A 14 11.95 -5.63 5.84
N ASN A 15 12.87 -4.67 5.88
CA ASN A 15 14.16 -4.83 6.56
C ASN A 15 14.22 -4.01 7.86
N PRO A 16 14.03 -4.64 9.04
CA PRO A 16 14.10 -3.94 10.33
C PRO A 16 15.51 -3.48 10.70
N HIS A 17 16.56 -3.95 10.02
CA HIS A 17 17.96 -3.65 10.36
C HIS A 17 18.54 -2.37 9.71
N LEU A 18 17.77 -1.66 8.88
CA LEU A 18 18.17 -0.36 8.28
C LEU A 18 17.56 0.86 9.00
N GLN A 19 17.10 0.69 10.25
CA GLN A 19 16.23 1.63 10.98
C GLN A 19 16.92 2.85 11.62
N TYR A 20 18.23 3.05 11.50
CA TYR A 20 18.87 4.24 12.08
C TYR A 20 18.93 5.41 11.09
N GLY A 21 17.81 6.12 11.01
CA GLY A 21 17.68 7.44 10.39
C GLY A 21 17.01 7.42 9.03
N MET A 22 15.69 7.63 8.99
CA MET A 22 14.94 7.78 7.73
C MET A 22 15.44 9.02 6.96
N PRO A 23 16.02 8.85 5.75
CA PRO A 23 16.64 9.95 5.01
C PRO A 23 15.62 10.80 4.24
N LEU A 24 16.07 11.97 3.76
CA LEU A 24 15.36 12.93 2.88
C LEU A 24 14.60 12.28 1.71
N ALA A 25 15.08 11.12 1.23
CA ALA A 25 14.41 10.31 0.21
C ALA A 25 12.98 9.87 0.61
N VAL A 26 12.68 9.73 1.91
CA VAL A 26 11.33 9.43 2.41
C VAL A 26 10.43 10.67 2.31
N GLY A 27 10.96 11.86 2.56
CA GLY A 27 10.23 13.12 2.37
C GLY A 27 9.75 13.29 0.93
N LEU A 28 10.62 13.01 -0.04
CA LEU A 28 10.27 13.03 -1.47
C LEU A 28 9.17 12.02 -1.82
N ARG A 29 9.17 10.84 -1.19
CA ARG A 29 8.12 9.82 -1.39
C ARG A 29 6.77 10.24 -0.82
N LEU A 30 6.76 10.85 0.36
CA LEU A 30 5.53 11.36 0.98
C LEU A 30 4.89 12.47 0.13
N VAL A 31 5.72 13.38 -0.40
CA VAL A 31 5.26 14.43 -1.33
C VAL A 31 4.67 13.82 -2.59
N ALA A 32 5.32 12.81 -3.19
CA ALA A 32 4.81 12.13 -4.38
C ALA A 32 3.50 11.37 -4.11
N LEU A 33 3.38 10.70 -2.96
CA LEU A 33 2.18 9.98 -2.53
C LEU A 33 1.01 10.96 -2.37
N ARG A 34 1.23 12.08 -1.67
CA ARG A 34 0.25 13.15 -1.53
C ARG A 34 -0.19 13.70 -2.89
N ALA A 35 0.75 14.06 -3.76
CA ALA A 35 0.46 14.60 -5.09
C ALA A 35 -0.36 13.61 -5.94
N ARG A 36 -0.11 12.30 -5.80
CA ARG A 36 -0.90 11.28 -6.48
C ARG A 36 -2.32 11.17 -5.90
N ALA A 37 -2.46 11.18 -4.59
CA ALA A 37 -3.77 11.16 -3.94
C ALA A 37 -4.63 12.37 -4.29
N LEU A 38 -4.01 13.55 -4.40
CA LEU A 38 -4.68 14.78 -4.86
C LEU A 38 -5.14 14.67 -6.32
N ARG A 39 -4.27 14.20 -7.22
CA ARG A 39 -4.62 14.01 -8.65
C ARG A 39 -5.76 13.02 -8.87
N LEU A 40 -5.85 11.99 -8.03
CA LEU A 40 -6.92 11.00 -8.08
C LEU A 40 -8.18 11.45 -7.33
N GLY A 41 -8.19 12.63 -6.69
CA GLY A 41 -9.33 13.13 -5.92
C GLY A 41 -9.57 12.39 -4.59
N VAL A 42 -8.79 11.37 -4.27
CA VAL A 42 -8.99 10.50 -3.10
C VAL A 42 -8.44 11.08 -1.79
N TRP A 43 -7.69 12.19 -1.85
CA TRP A 43 -7.12 12.82 -0.64
C TRP A 43 -8.19 13.18 0.40
N ARG A 44 -9.41 13.53 -0.02
CA ARG A 44 -10.53 13.83 0.89
C ARG A 44 -11.08 12.62 1.63
N LEU A 45 -10.85 11.42 1.09
CA LEU A 45 -11.30 10.15 1.67
C LEU A 45 -10.33 9.60 2.73
N VAL A 46 -9.11 10.15 2.80
CA VAL A 46 -8.11 9.80 3.82
C VAL A 46 -8.51 10.42 5.16
N SER A 47 -8.34 9.65 6.23
CA SER A 47 -8.63 10.06 7.61
C SER A 47 -7.95 11.40 7.95
N PRO A 48 -8.61 12.31 8.69
CA PRO A 48 -8.03 13.59 9.08
C PRO A 48 -6.67 13.44 9.80
N THR A 49 -6.55 12.43 10.66
CA THR A 49 -5.33 12.14 11.41
C THR A 49 -4.18 11.71 10.50
N ALA A 50 -4.42 10.81 9.54
CA ALA A 50 -3.39 10.39 8.59
C ALA A 50 -2.94 11.56 7.69
N ARG A 51 -3.88 12.40 7.24
CA ARG A 51 -3.54 13.63 6.49
C ARG A 51 -2.64 14.56 7.29
N ALA A 52 -3.04 14.89 8.52
CA ALA A 52 -2.28 15.78 9.39
C ALA A 52 -0.87 15.23 9.67
N LEU A 53 -0.76 13.92 9.94
CA LEU A 53 0.53 13.27 10.20
C LEU A 53 1.45 13.33 8.97
N ILE A 54 0.92 13.06 7.77
CA ILE A 54 1.70 13.12 6.53
C ILE A 54 2.16 14.56 6.24
N GLU A 55 1.27 15.55 6.38
CA GLU A 55 1.62 16.97 6.18
C GLU A 55 2.72 17.43 7.16
N ALA A 56 2.56 17.10 8.44
CA ALA A 56 3.54 17.42 9.46
C ALA A 56 4.89 16.72 9.22
N ALA A 57 4.86 15.43 8.83
CA ALA A 57 6.07 14.68 8.49
C ALA A 57 6.78 15.27 7.26
N ILE A 58 6.04 15.66 6.21
CA ILE A 58 6.62 16.35 5.05
C ILE A 58 7.31 17.64 5.50
N LEU A 59 6.64 18.48 6.29
CA LEU A 59 7.20 19.74 6.76
C LEU A 59 8.47 19.52 7.59
N PHE A 60 8.45 18.57 8.52
CA PHE A 60 9.57 18.24 9.39
C PHE A 60 10.79 17.73 8.60
N LEU A 61 10.57 16.80 7.66
CA LEU A 61 11.64 16.23 6.84
C LEU A 61 12.21 17.27 5.85
N ARG A 62 11.37 18.17 5.31
CA ARG A 62 11.85 19.28 4.44
C ARG A 62 12.76 20.26 5.18
N ARG A 63 12.61 20.40 6.50
CA ARG A 63 13.49 21.22 7.36
C ARG A 63 14.80 20.50 7.74
N GLY A 64 15.05 19.30 7.20
CA GLY A 64 16.23 18.49 7.55
C GLY A 64 16.04 17.64 8.81
N GLY A 65 14.82 17.58 9.35
CA GLY A 65 14.49 16.76 10.50
C GLY A 65 14.72 15.27 10.24
N ARG A 66 15.11 14.53 11.29
CA ARG A 66 15.28 13.07 11.25
C ARG A 66 14.36 12.42 12.27
N ILE A 67 13.53 11.49 11.83
CA ILE A 67 12.63 10.74 12.70
C ILE A 67 13.42 9.56 13.29
N LYS A 68 13.62 9.57 14.61
CA LYS A 68 14.23 8.47 15.37
C LYS A 68 13.22 7.63 16.14
N SER A 69 12.01 8.16 16.37
CA SER A 69 10.99 7.48 17.16
C SER A 69 10.33 6.36 16.35
N GLN A 70 10.43 5.13 16.86
CA GLN A 70 9.84 3.95 16.23
C GLN A 70 8.31 3.98 16.23
N THR A 71 7.69 4.53 17.29
CA THR A 71 6.23 4.67 17.37
C THR A 71 5.71 5.64 16.32
N LEU A 72 6.44 6.74 16.09
CA LEU A 72 6.11 7.71 15.05
C LEU A 72 6.25 7.10 13.65
N LEU A 73 7.28 6.28 13.42
CA LEU A 73 7.45 5.56 12.17
C LEU A 73 6.30 4.59 11.91
N ALA A 74 5.88 3.82 12.92
CA ALA A 74 4.75 2.90 12.80
C ALA A 74 3.43 3.65 12.50
N ALA A 75 3.19 4.78 13.16
CA ALA A 75 2.01 5.61 12.88
C ALA A 75 2.03 6.19 11.46
N LEU A 76 3.20 6.67 11.01
CA LEU A 76 3.38 7.19 9.65
C LEU A 76 3.19 6.11 8.60
N GLN A 77 3.67 4.89 8.87
CA GLN A 77 3.46 3.74 8.00
C GLN A 77 1.98 3.44 7.82
N ARG A 78 1.20 3.39 8.91
CA ARG A 78 -0.26 3.18 8.84
C ARG A 78 -0.96 4.28 8.03
N ALA A 79 -0.56 5.53 8.22
CA ALA A 79 -1.10 6.65 7.45
C ALA A 79 -0.77 6.53 5.95
N MET A 80 0.45 6.12 5.61
CA MET A 80 0.85 5.86 4.22
C MET A 80 0.06 4.71 3.61
N ASP A 81 -0.15 3.62 4.36
CA ASP A 81 -0.90 2.45 3.89
C ASP A 81 -2.36 2.81 3.58
N GLU A 82 -2.98 3.66 4.40
CA GLU A 82 -4.33 4.18 4.15
C GLU A 82 -4.40 4.92 2.81
N VAL A 83 -3.46 5.85 2.55
CA VAL A 83 -3.40 6.58 1.28
C VAL A 83 -3.13 5.62 0.13
N MET A 84 -2.20 4.69 0.30
CA MET A 84 -1.85 3.68 -0.69
C MET A 84 -3.05 2.82 -1.07
N GLN A 85 -3.89 2.42 -0.12
CA GLN A 85 -5.12 1.71 -0.41
C GLN A 85 -6.03 2.52 -1.35
N LEU A 86 -6.12 3.82 -1.16
CA LEU A 86 -6.97 4.66 -2.01
C LEU A 86 -6.35 4.96 -3.38
N VAL A 87 -5.02 5.11 -3.46
CA VAL A 87 -4.35 5.44 -4.73
C VAL A 87 -4.00 4.23 -5.60
N THR A 88 -4.04 3.00 -5.03
CA THR A 88 -3.71 1.79 -5.78
C THR A 88 -4.84 1.47 -6.76
N PRO A 89 -4.55 1.37 -8.07
CA PRO A 89 -5.53 0.97 -9.06
C PRO A 89 -6.20 -0.36 -8.67
N LEU A 90 -7.53 -0.42 -8.79
CA LEU A 90 -8.31 -1.62 -8.47
C LEU A 90 -7.75 -2.87 -9.15
N ARG A 91 -7.33 -2.76 -10.42
CA ARG A 91 -6.71 -3.84 -11.18
C ARG A 91 -5.46 -4.40 -10.50
N LEU A 92 -4.56 -3.53 -10.01
CA LEU A 92 -3.34 -3.98 -9.35
C LEU A 92 -3.62 -4.62 -7.99
N LYS A 93 -4.59 -4.08 -7.25
CA LYS A 93 -5.08 -4.69 -6.01
C LYS A 93 -5.64 -6.09 -6.27
N ALA A 94 -6.49 -6.23 -7.29
CA ALA A 94 -7.07 -7.50 -7.67
C ALA A 94 -5.99 -8.51 -8.07
N ILE A 95 -5.08 -8.17 -9.00
CA ILE A 95 -3.98 -9.08 -9.38
C ILE A 95 -3.16 -9.54 -8.18
N ALA A 96 -2.79 -8.61 -7.29
CA ALA A 96 -2.01 -8.95 -6.09
C ALA A 96 -2.78 -9.90 -5.17
N LEU A 97 -4.06 -9.63 -4.95
CA LEU A 97 -4.93 -10.43 -4.09
C LEU A 97 -5.17 -11.83 -4.69
N GLY A 98 -5.41 -11.94 -6.00
CA GLY A 98 -5.57 -13.22 -6.67
C GLY A 98 -4.30 -14.05 -6.67
N ARG A 99 -3.12 -13.43 -6.88
CA ARG A 99 -1.84 -14.16 -6.75
C ARG A 99 -1.59 -14.66 -5.33
N ALA A 100 -1.92 -13.86 -4.32
CA ALA A 100 -1.80 -14.28 -2.92
C ALA A 100 -2.73 -15.47 -2.63
N ALA A 101 -4.00 -15.38 -3.02
CA ALA A 101 -4.98 -16.45 -2.83
C ALA A 101 -4.61 -17.73 -3.61
N ALA A 102 -4.02 -17.61 -4.80
CA ALA A 102 -3.56 -18.76 -5.58
C ALA A 102 -2.33 -19.44 -4.94
N ARG A 103 -1.39 -18.66 -4.40
CA ARG A 103 -0.24 -19.19 -3.64
C ARG A 103 -0.65 -19.93 -2.38
N GLU A 104 -1.64 -19.44 -1.65
CA GLU A 104 -2.21 -20.16 -0.49
C GLU A 104 -2.80 -21.52 -0.88
N ARG A 105 -3.22 -21.68 -2.14
CA ARG A 105 -3.71 -22.95 -2.71
C ARG A 105 -2.63 -23.78 -3.39
N GLY A 106 -1.38 -23.30 -3.43
CA GLY A 106 -0.28 -23.97 -4.12
C GLY A 106 -0.39 -23.98 -5.65
N VAL A 107 -1.16 -23.04 -6.24
CA VAL A 107 -1.37 -22.97 -7.70
C VAL A 107 -0.69 -21.74 -8.29
N GLU A 108 0.06 -21.92 -9.38
CA GLU A 108 0.51 -20.79 -10.20
C GLU A 108 -0.61 -20.35 -11.15
N VAL A 109 -0.83 -19.04 -11.22
CA VAL A 109 -1.86 -18.43 -12.06
C VAL A 109 -1.25 -17.32 -12.90
N ASP A 110 -1.70 -17.24 -14.16
CA ASP A 110 -1.39 -16.12 -15.04
C ASP A 110 -1.99 -14.80 -14.50
N GLU A 111 -1.64 -13.68 -15.13
CA GLU A 111 -2.11 -12.36 -14.68
C GLU A 111 -3.63 -12.20 -14.81
N GLU A 112 -4.25 -12.82 -15.81
CA GLU A 112 -5.68 -12.67 -16.11
C GLU A 112 -6.54 -13.44 -15.10
N ARG A 113 -6.17 -14.69 -14.80
CA ARG A 113 -6.75 -15.50 -13.73
C ARG A 113 -6.53 -14.88 -12.36
N ALA A 114 -5.35 -14.32 -12.11
CA ALA A 114 -5.09 -13.58 -10.88
C ALA A 114 -5.97 -12.33 -10.75
N LEU A 115 -6.19 -11.60 -11.85
CA LEU A 115 -7.10 -10.46 -11.87
C LEU A 115 -8.54 -10.89 -11.57
N ALA A 116 -9.02 -11.93 -12.25
CA ALA A 116 -10.38 -12.44 -12.08
C ALA A 116 -10.62 -12.91 -10.63
N LEU A 117 -9.73 -13.74 -10.09
CA LEU A 117 -9.81 -14.22 -8.70
C LEU A 117 -9.75 -13.06 -7.70
N GLY A 118 -8.87 -12.08 -7.94
CA GLY A 118 -8.77 -10.89 -7.13
C GLY A 118 -10.03 -10.05 -7.11
N LEU A 119 -10.65 -9.83 -8.27
CA LEU A 119 -11.92 -9.11 -8.38
C LEU A 119 -13.05 -9.85 -7.68
N GLN A 120 -13.12 -11.17 -7.81
CA GLN A 120 -14.09 -12.00 -7.09
C GLN A 120 -13.93 -11.82 -5.57
N ILE A 121 -12.71 -11.89 -5.03
CA ILE A 121 -12.47 -11.71 -3.59
C ILE A 121 -12.85 -10.30 -3.14
N LEU A 122 -12.49 -9.26 -3.92
CA LEU A 122 -12.82 -7.88 -3.60
C LEU A 122 -14.33 -7.63 -3.58
N ASN A 123 -15.06 -8.24 -4.51
CA ASN A 123 -16.52 -8.11 -4.61
C ASN A 123 -17.28 -9.02 -3.63
N THR A 124 -16.61 -9.99 -3.01
CA THR A 124 -17.28 -10.94 -2.12
C THR A 124 -17.27 -10.45 -0.66
N PRO A 125 -18.46 -10.25 -0.04
CA PRO A 125 -18.57 -9.87 1.36
C PRO A 125 -17.89 -10.89 2.29
N GLY A 126 -17.32 -10.41 3.40
CA GLY A 126 -16.50 -11.21 4.32
C GLY A 126 -17.12 -12.56 4.73
N ARG A 127 -18.42 -12.58 5.00
CA ARG A 127 -19.17 -13.80 5.38
C ARG A 127 -19.16 -14.91 4.33
N TRP A 128 -18.89 -14.59 3.06
CA TRP A 128 -18.89 -15.55 1.95
C TRP A 128 -17.50 -15.88 1.41
N ARG A 129 -16.45 -15.21 1.91
CA ARG A 129 -15.06 -15.41 1.46
C ARG A 129 -14.54 -16.84 1.62
N PRO A 130 -14.87 -17.60 2.70
CA PRO A 130 -14.45 -18.99 2.81
C PRO A 130 -14.92 -19.86 1.62
N ARG A 131 -16.05 -19.50 1.00
CA ARG A 131 -16.61 -20.24 -0.14
C ARG A 131 -15.83 -20.02 -1.44
N ILE A 132 -15.13 -18.90 -1.56
CA ILE A 132 -14.24 -18.64 -2.71
C ILE A 132 -13.01 -19.56 -2.64
N ALA A 133 -12.52 -19.87 -1.44
CA ALA A 133 -11.40 -20.81 -1.23
C ALA A 133 -11.71 -22.19 -1.83
N ALA A 134 -12.98 -22.60 -1.79
CA ALA A 134 -13.48 -23.84 -2.36
C ALA A 134 -13.88 -23.75 -3.85
N TRP A 135 -13.84 -22.56 -4.47
CA TRP A 135 -14.24 -22.39 -5.87
C TRP A 135 -13.15 -22.89 -6.82
N PRO A 136 -13.49 -23.69 -7.84
CA PRO A 136 -12.52 -24.12 -8.86
C PRO A 136 -11.98 -22.90 -9.60
N LEU A 137 -10.66 -22.82 -9.75
CA LEU A 137 -10.04 -21.75 -10.53
C LEU A 137 -10.57 -21.80 -11.97
N PRO A 138 -10.99 -20.66 -12.55
CA PRO A 138 -11.45 -20.61 -13.94
C PRO A 138 -10.31 -20.95 -14.93
#